data_AF-A0AAQ0CWR7-F1
#
_entry.id   AF-A0AAQ0CWR7-F1
#
_cell.length_a   1.000
_cell.length_b   1.000
_cell.length_c   1.000
_cell.angle_alpha   90.00
_cell.angle_beta   90.00
_cell.angle_gamma   90.00
#
_symmetry.space_group_name_H-M   'P 1'
#
loop_
_entity.id
_entity.type
_entity.pdbx_description
1 polymer ?
#
loop_
_entity_poly.entity_id
_entity_poly.type
_entity_poly.pdbx_seq_one_letter_code
_entity_poly.pdbx_strand_id
1 'polypeptide(L)'
;MDRRFTQVEFGPHTVDVPEGGYYDRFADTDVNIGATARARVAGPGGRPDLSLSVPLPVLTSVPSQSHMGTTTMVNRIDGAWHQASVQTNMLSFAQRLLPRNVELVRHGGPLSQLLDGLGASTIMRLDVVKDAQLVLNLPTSLTAFDEPGKPR
;
A
#
# COMPACT_ATOMS: atom_id res chain seq x y z
N MET A 1 13.15 12.53 -26.06
CA MET A 1 12.01 12.68 -25.14
C MET A 1 12.55 13.28 -23.86
N ASP A 2 12.20 14.53 -23.54
CA ASP A 2 12.57 15.13 -22.26
C ASP A 2 11.85 14.38 -21.13
N ARG A 3 12.62 13.74 -20.25
CA ARG A 3 12.08 13.16 -19.02
C ARG A 3 11.77 14.32 -18.07
N ARG A 4 10.48 14.59 -17.88
CA ARG A 4 10.00 15.54 -16.88
C ARG A 4 9.99 14.87 -15.51
N PHE A 5 10.31 15.63 -14.47
CA PHE A 5 10.35 15.19 -13.09
C PHE A 5 9.43 16.07 -12.25
N THR A 6 8.87 15.49 -11.19
CA THR A 6 8.17 16.19 -10.11
C THR A 6 8.89 15.94 -8.79
N GLN A 7 9.03 16.98 -7.98
CA GLN A 7 9.68 16.88 -6.68
C GLN A 7 8.69 16.32 -5.65
N VAL A 8 9.11 15.32 -4.91
CA VAL A 8 8.29 14.61 -3.93
C VAL A 8 9.03 14.59 -2.59
N GLU A 9 8.30 14.86 -1.51
CA GLU A 9 8.83 14.68 -0.16
C GLU A 9 9.02 13.19 0.17
N PHE A 10 10.20 12.84 0.67
CA PHE A 10 10.56 11.51 1.16
C PHE A 10 11.21 11.65 2.53
N GLY A 11 10.40 11.56 3.59
CA GLY A 11 10.84 11.86 4.95
C GLY A 11 11.37 13.29 5.04
N PRO A 12 12.60 13.52 5.56
CA PRO A 12 13.20 14.87 5.63
C PRO A 12 13.85 15.34 4.32
N HIS A 13 13.73 14.59 3.22
CA HIS A 13 14.37 14.88 1.94
C HIS A 13 13.36 15.17 0.83
N THR A 14 13.82 15.78 -0.26
CA THR A 14 13.05 15.98 -1.48
C THR A 14 13.73 15.22 -2.62
N VAL A 15 12.95 14.47 -3.41
CA VAL A 15 13.45 13.56 -4.44
C VAL A 15 12.75 13.86 -5.77
N ASP A 16 13.53 13.95 -6.85
CA ASP A 16 13.02 14.01 -8.23
C ASP A 16 12.42 12.68 -8.65
N VAL A 17 11.12 12.66 -8.95
CA VAL A 17 10.42 11.49 -9.44
C VAL A 17 9.88 11.72 -10.85
N PRO A 18 10.06 10.80 -11.82
CA PRO A 18 9.54 10.98 -13.17
C PRO A 18 8.05 11.33 -13.18
N GLU A 19 7.69 12.34 -13.98
CA GLU A 19 6.30 12.76 -14.16
C GLU A 19 5.49 11.58 -14.70
N GLY A 20 4.46 11.15 -13.95
CA GLY A 20 3.64 9.97 -14.26
C GLY A 20 4.18 8.62 -13.77
N GLY A 21 5.32 8.59 -13.08
CA GLY A 21 5.88 7.38 -12.47
C GLY A 21 5.11 6.91 -11.24
N TYR A 22 5.13 5.60 -10.97
CA TYR A 22 4.61 5.00 -9.74
C TYR A 22 5.75 4.97 -8.70
N TYR A 23 5.55 5.59 -7.55
CA TYR A 23 6.51 5.58 -6.46
C TYR A 23 5.77 5.40 -5.14
N ASP A 24 6.37 4.61 -4.25
CA ASP A 24 5.92 4.52 -2.87
C ASP A 24 6.16 5.88 -2.19
N ARG A 25 5.09 6.51 -1.70
CA ARG A 25 5.18 7.78 -0.97
C ARG A 25 5.44 7.44 0.48
N PHE A 26 6.60 7.85 0.99
CA PHE A 26 6.82 7.81 2.43
C PHE A 26 5.76 8.68 3.12
N ALA A 27 4.91 8.05 3.90
CA ALA A 27 3.83 8.69 4.63
C ALA A 27 3.68 8.03 6.00
N ASP A 28 3.58 8.86 7.04
CA ASP A 28 3.27 8.37 8.37
C ASP A 28 1.94 7.63 8.34
N THR A 29 1.98 6.37 8.76
CA THR A 29 0.82 5.49 8.76
C THR A 29 0.60 4.95 10.16
N ASP A 30 -0.62 5.11 10.67
CA ASP A 30 -1.05 4.60 11.97
C ASP A 30 -2.18 3.59 11.76
N VAL A 31 -2.11 2.48 12.49
CA VAL A 31 -3.14 1.45 12.50
C VAL A 31 -3.42 1.04 13.94
N ASN A 32 -4.70 1.07 14.32
CA ASN A 32 -5.19 0.61 15.61
C ASN A 32 -6.29 -0.44 15.42
N ILE A 33 -6.10 -1.61 16.02
CA ILE A 33 -7.08 -2.72 16.00
C ILE A 33 -7.63 -2.90 17.43
N GLY A 34 -8.65 -2.13 17.77
CA GLY A 34 -9.43 -2.26 19.01
C GLY A 34 -10.86 -2.74 18.72
N ALA A 35 -11.84 -2.31 19.52
CA ALA A 35 -13.27 -2.54 19.21
C ALA A 35 -13.69 -1.93 17.84
N THR A 36 -12.96 -0.91 17.40
CA THR A 36 -13.04 -0.31 16.07
C THR A 36 -11.66 -0.45 15.44
N ALA A 37 -11.59 -0.91 14.20
CA ALA A 37 -10.38 -0.83 13.42
C ALA A 37 -10.26 0.59 12.86
N ARG A 38 -9.14 1.25 13.13
CA ARG A 38 -8.82 2.59 12.64
C ARG A 38 -7.50 2.56 11.91
N ALA A 39 -7.43 3.32 10.82
CA ALA A 39 -6.19 3.56 10.12
C ALA A 39 -6.12 5.01 9.65
N ARG A 40 -4.91 5.56 9.56
CA ARG A 40 -4.66 6.89 9.02
C ARG A 40 -3.39 6.85 8.19
N VAL A 41 -3.44 7.53 7.04
CA VAL A 41 -2.26 7.87 6.24
C VAL A 41 -2.13 9.39 6.25
N ALA A 42 -0.97 9.89 6.64
CA ALA A 42 -0.67 11.32 6.61
C ALA A 42 -0.37 11.79 5.17
N GLY A 43 -0.70 13.04 4.90
CA GLY A 43 -0.23 13.79 3.75
C GLY A 43 0.93 14.71 4.12
N PRO A 44 1.36 15.57 3.18
CA PRO A 44 2.45 16.52 3.40
C PRO A 44 2.27 17.35 4.67
N GLY A 45 3.36 17.53 5.43
CA GLY A 45 3.36 18.25 6.70
C GLY A 45 2.63 17.54 7.85
N GLY A 46 2.41 16.22 7.77
CA GLY A 46 1.86 15.40 8.87
C GLY A 46 0.36 15.53 9.10
N ARG A 47 -0.35 16.29 8.25
CA ARG A 47 -1.81 16.39 8.31
C ARG A 47 -2.43 15.08 7.80
N PRO A 48 -3.59 14.64 8.29
CA PRO A 48 -4.25 13.46 7.73
C PRO A 48 -4.57 13.69 6.24
N ASP A 49 -4.32 12.67 5.42
CA ASP A 49 -4.77 12.62 4.02
C ASP A 49 -5.93 11.62 3.88
N LEU A 50 -5.75 10.42 4.43
CA LEU A 50 -6.78 9.38 4.44
C LEU A 50 -7.02 8.90 5.86
N SER A 51 -8.28 8.71 6.24
CA SER A 51 -8.64 8.10 7.52
C SER A 51 -9.74 7.06 7.32
N LEU A 52 -9.59 5.92 7.97
CA LEU A 52 -10.52 4.81 7.97
C LEU A 52 -10.97 4.54 9.39
N SER A 53 -12.27 4.32 9.58
CA SER A 53 -12.87 3.83 10.81
C SER A 53 -13.96 2.83 10.47
N VAL A 54 -13.92 1.66 11.10
CA VAL A 54 -14.91 0.59 10.88
C VAL A 54 -15.05 -0.25 12.15
N PRO A 55 -16.28 -0.63 12.56
CA PRO A 55 -16.45 -1.62 13.63
C PRO A 55 -15.63 -2.86 13.33
N LEU A 56 -14.82 -3.34 14.30
CA LEU A 56 -13.93 -4.48 14.04
C LEU A 56 -14.78 -5.71 13.63
N PRO A 57 -14.62 -6.23 12.41
CA PRO A 57 -15.30 -7.46 12.04
C PRO A 57 -14.79 -8.61 12.90
N VAL A 58 -15.65 -9.60 13.17
CA VAL A 58 -15.28 -10.77 14.00
C VAL A 58 -14.03 -11.42 13.43
N LEU A 59 -12.95 -11.38 14.20
CA LEU A 59 -11.69 -12.03 13.88
C LEU A 59 -11.84 -13.54 14.05
N THR A 60 -11.29 -14.28 13.10
CA THR A 60 -11.19 -15.73 13.14
C THR A 60 -9.74 -16.12 13.32
N SER A 61 -9.47 -16.98 14.29
CA SER A 61 -8.17 -17.64 14.42
C SER A 61 -8.16 -18.92 13.62
N VAL A 62 -7.10 -19.15 12.84
CA VAL A 62 -6.97 -20.31 11.95
C VAL A 62 -5.68 -21.08 12.25
N PRO A 63 -5.61 -22.39 11.93
CA PRO A 63 -4.37 -23.14 12.05
C PRO A 63 -3.24 -22.55 11.19
N SER A 64 -2.01 -22.64 11.67
CA SER A 64 -0.83 -22.21 10.90
C SER A 64 -0.79 -22.88 9.53
N GLN A 65 -0.40 -22.12 8.50
CA GLN A 65 -0.29 -22.53 7.09
C GLN A 65 -1.61 -22.89 6.40
N SER A 66 -2.77 -22.77 7.07
CA SER A 66 -4.07 -22.99 6.44
C SER A 66 -4.56 -21.80 5.58
N HIS A 67 -4.02 -20.61 5.84
CA HIS A 67 -4.34 -19.38 5.11
C HIS A 67 -3.04 -18.65 4.71
N MET A 68 -2.53 -19.03 3.54
CA MET A 68 -1.30 -18.51 2.97
C MET A 68 -1.59 -17.49 1.87
N GLY A 69 -0.91 -16.35 1.90
CA GLY A 69 -0.95 -15.32 0.86
C GLY A 69 0.44 -15.04 0.31
N THR A 70 0.51 -14.66 -0.96
CA THR A 70 1.75 -14.18 -1.58
C THR A 70 1.51 -12.79 -2.15
N THR A 71 2.35 -11.84 -1.78
CA THR A 71 2.37 -10.50 -2.35
C THR A 71 3.63 -10.32 -3.17
N THR A 72 3.48 -9.99 -4.44
CA THR A 72 4.61 -9.60 -5.31
C THR A 72 4.69 -8.08 -5.34
N MET A 73 5.80 -7.54 -4.87
CA MET A 73 6.11 -6.13 -4.95
C MET A 73 7.01 -5.90 -6.15
N VAL A 74 6.66 -4.92 -6.99
CA VAL A 74 7.48 -4.49 -8.13
C VAL A 74 7.94 -3.08 -7.86
N ASN A 75 9.25 -2.88 -7.79
CA ASN A 75 9.86 -1.61 -7.46
C ASN A 75 11.07 -1.34 -8.35
N ARG A 76 11.42 -0.07 -8.48
CA ARG A 76 12.67 0.33 -9.13
C ARG A 76 13.73 0.61 -8.06
N ILE A 77 14.82 -0.16 -8.07
CA ILE A 77 15.94 -0.05 -7.12
C ILE A 77 17.18 0.26 -7.95
N ASP A 78 17.88 1.35 -7.61
CA ASP A 78 19.08 1.82 -8.31
C ASP A 78 18.91 1.93 -9.85
N GLY A 79 17.72 2.37 -10.27
CA GLY A 79 17.40 2.56 -11.68
C GLY A 79 17.01 1.29 -12.44
N ALA A 80 17.08 0.11 -11.82
CA ALA A 80 16.68 -1.17 -12.40
C ALA A 80 15.39 -1.71 -11.78
N TRP A 81 14.55 -2.35 -12.59
CA TRP A 81 13.33 -3.00 -12.12
C TRP A 81 13.67 -4.27 -11.34
N HIS A 82 13.02 -4.40 -10.19
CA HIS A 82 13.13 -5.54 -9.30
C HIS A 82 11.74 -6.01 -8.86
N GLN A 83 11.63 -7.30 -8.60
CA GLN A 83 10.50 -7.91 -7.92
C GLN A 83 10.95 -8.52 -6.59
N ALA A 84 10.12 -8.42 -5.57
CA ALA A 84 10.28 -9.13 -4.31
C ALA A 84 8.97 -9.85 -3.97
N SER A 85 9.07 -11.09 -3.52
CA SER A 85 7.91 -11.87 -3.07
C SER A 85 7.88 -11.94 -1.55
N VAL A 86 6.72 -11.67 -0.97
CA VAL A 86 6.46 -11.84 0.46
C VAL A 86 5.41 -12.92 0.64
N GLN A 87 5.72 -13.94 1.43
CA GLN A 87 4.74 -14.94 1.84
C GLN A 87 4.19 -14.57 3.22
N THR A 88 2.88 -14.61 3.37
CA THR A 88 2.17 -14.23 4.59
C THR A 88 1.34 -15.42 5.10
N ASN A 89 1.68 -15.91 6.28
CA ASN A 89 0.93 -16.91 7.03
C ASN A 89 -0.01 -16.20 7.99
N MET A 90 -1.29 -16.07 7.61
CA MET A 90 -2.31 -15.41 8.44
C MET A 90 -2.78 -16.34 9.55
N LEU A 91 -2.82 -15.84 10.78
CA LEU A 91 -3.18 -16.59 11.98
C LEU A 91 -4.47 -16.07 12.63
N SER A 92 -4.67 -14.75 12.62
CA SER A 92 -5.90 -14.10 13.10
C SER A 92 -6.28 -12.95 12.18
N PHE A 93 -7.44 -13.06 11.54
CA PHE A 93 -7.91 -12.08 10.56
C PHE A 93 -9.44 -12.06 10.43
N ALA A 94 -9.97 -11.04 9.78
CA ALA A 94 -11.34 -10.98 9.31
C ALA A 94 -11.40 -10.43 7.88
N GLN A 95 -12.35 -10.95 7.10
CA GLN A 95 -12.63 -10.45 5.75
C GLN A 95 -14.12 -10.17 5.60
N ARG A 96 -14.44 -9.07 4.93
CA ARG A 96 -15.80 -8.68 4.57
C ARG A 96 -15.83 -8.20 3.14
N LEU A 97 -16.60 -8.88 2.31
CA LEU A 97 -17.00 -8.39 0.99
C LEU A 97 -18.10 -7.36 1.15
N LEU A 98 -18.04 -6.28 0.37
CA LEU A 98 -18.98 -5.16 0.41
C LEU A 98 -19.27 -4.71 1.86
N PRO A 99 -18.22 -4.32 2.61
CA PRO A 99 -18.34 -4.01 4.03
C PRO A 99 -19.29 -2.83 4.25
N ARG A 100 -20.02 -2.87 5.36
CA ARG A 100 -20.92 -1.80 5.80
C ARG A 100 -20.30 -1.03 6.95
N ASN A 101 -20.84 0.16 7.22
CA ASN A 101 -20.41 1.02 8.33
C ASN A 101 -18.91 1.35 8.25
N VAL A 102 -18.41 1.52 7.01
CA VAL A 102 -17.05 1.97 6.76
C VAL A 102 -17.08 3.49 6.61
N GLU A 103 -16.39 4.18 7.50
CA GLU A 103 -16.13 5.60 7.40
C GLU A 103 -14.74 5.78 6.78
N LEU A 104 -14.70 6.16 5.50
CA LEU A 104 -13.49 6.50 4.78
C LEU A 104 -13.51 8.02 4.50
N VAL A 105 -12.66 8.77 5.19
CA VAL A 105 -12.54 10.22 5.04
C VAL A 105 -11.33 10.55 4.18
N ARG A 106 -11.58 11.26 3.08
CA ARG A 106 -10.57 11.90 2.22
C ARG A 106 -10.39 13.34 2.67
N HIS A 107 -9.18 13.70 3.04
CA HIS A 107 -8.83 15.04 3.54
C HIS A 107 -8.23 15.95 2.45
N GLY A 108 -8.23 15.48 1.18
CA GLY A 108 -7.83 16.26 0.01
C GLY A 108 -6.33 16.28 -0.27
N GLY A 109 -5.54 15.46 0.42
CA GLY A 109 -4.13 15.28 0.15
C GLY A 109 -3.85 14.42 -1.09
N PRO A 110 -2.57 14.17 -1.41
CA PRO A 110 -2.16 13.49 -2.63
C PRO A 110 -2.73 12.07 -2.83
N LEU A 111 -2.98 11.32 -1.75
CA LEU A 111 -3.61 9.99 -1.81
C LEU A 111 -5.12 10.12 -2.01
N SER A 112 -5.79 11.06 -1.33
CA SER A 112 -7.20 11.37 -1.58
C SER A 112 -7.44 11.71 -3.05
N GLN A 113 -6.64 12.62 -3.60
CA GLN A 113 -6.73 13.05 -4.99
C GLN A 113 -6.47 11.90 -5.98
N LEU A 114 -5.54 10.98 -5.64
CA LEU A 114 -5.31 9.79 -6.45
C LEU A 114 -6.56 8.90 -6.50
N LEU A 115 -7.19 8.64 -5.34
CA LEU A 115 -8.41 7.84 -5.28
C LEU A 115 -9.57 8.52 -6.03
N ASP A 116 -9.69 9.84 -5.93
CA ASP A 116 -10.66 10.62 -6.70
C ASP A 116 -10.40 10.51 -8.22
N GLY A 117 -9.14 10.70 -8.64
CA GLY A 117 -8.75 10.62 -10.06
C GLY A 117 -8.92 9.23 -10.66
N LEU A 118 -8.79 8.17 -9.86
CA LEU A 118 -9.08 6.79 -10.26
C LEU A 118 -10.59 6.46 -10.27
N GLY A 119 -11.45 7.37 -9.81
CA GLY A 119 -12.88 7.10 -9.65
C GLY A 119 -13.18 6.05 -8.58
N ALA A 120 -12.23 5.81 -7.66
CA ALA A 120 -12.41 4.85 -6.58
C ALA A 120 -13.53 5.36 -5.67
N SER A 121 -14.65 4.66 -5.63
CA SER A 121 -15.85 5.12 -4.91
C SER A 121 -16.48 4.01 -4.06
N THR A 122 -16.26 2.75 -4.43
CA THR A 122 -16.86 1.60 -3.77
C THR A 122 -15.78 0.71 -3.16
N ILE A 123 -15.93 0.41 -1.87
CA ILE A 123 -15.06 -0.56 -1.18
C ILE A 123 -15.61 -1.96 -1.45
N MET A 124 -14.89 -2.74 -2.24
CA MET A 124 -15.31 -4.10 -2.61
C MET A 124 -15.01 -5.14 -1.53
N ARG A 125 -13.91 -4.95 -0.79
CA ARG A 125 -13.45 -5.85 0.26
C ARG A 125 -12.72 -5.05 1.33
N LEU A 126 -12.91 -5.45 2.59
CA LEU A 126 -12.10 -5.03 3.72
C LEU A 126 -11.51 -6.28 4.38
N ASP A 127 -10.19 -6.27 4.56
CA ASP A 127 -9.48 -7.26 5.35
C ASP A 127 -8.86 -6.56 6.57
N VAL A 128 -9.01 -7.18 7.74
CA VAL A 128 -8.31 -6.78 8.97
C VAL A 128 -7.48 -7.97 9.41
N VAL A 129 -6.16 -7.83 9.41
CA VAL A 129 -5.23 -8.87 9.84
C VAL A 129 -4.59 -8.43 11.15
N LYS A 130 -4.77 -9.23 12.21
CA LYS A 130 -4.23 -8.94 13.54
C LYS A 130 -2.93 -9.69 13.79
N ASP A 131 -2.90 -10.98 13.45
CA ASP A 131 -1.75 -11.85 13.67
C ASP A 131 -1.35 -12.52 12.36
N ALA A 132 -0.09 -12.36 11.96
CA ALA A 132 0.49 -13.03 10.80
C ALA A 132 2.01 -13.21 10.96
N GLN A 133 2.55 -14.19 10.25
CA GLN A 133 3.99 -14.37 10.08
C GLN A 133 4.37 -14.08 8.63
N LEU A 134 5.48 -13.39 8.41
CA LEU A 134 5.91 -12.99 7.09
C LEU A 134 7.28 -13.58 6.77
N VAL A 135 7.44 -14.06 5.54
CA VAL A 135 8.72 -14.38 4.92
C VAL A 135 8.98 -13.37 3.82
N LEU A 136 9.96 -12.51 4.05
CA LEU A 136 10.42 -11.52 3.07
C LEU A 136 11.59 -12.09 2.29
N ASN A 137 11.43 -12.23 0.98
CA ASN A 137 12.52 -12.62 0.09
C ASN A 137 13.28 -11.38 -0.41
N LEU A 138 14.56 -11.57 -0.71
CA LEU A 138 15.38 -10.53 -1.33
C LEU A 138 14.81 -10.16 -2.71
N PRO A 139 14.88 -8.87 -3.10
CA PRO A 139 14.53 -8.45 -4.44
C PRO A 139 15.39 -9.16 -5.50
N THR A 140 14.77 -9.53 -6.61
CA THR A 140 15.42 -10.10 -7.80
C THR A 140 15.13 -9.21 -9.00
N SER A 141 16.03 -9.18 -9.98
CA SER A 141 15.83 -8.36 -11.17
C SER A 141 14.57 -8.78 -11.95
N LEU A 142 13.84 -7.79 -12.47
CA LEU A 142 12.63 -7.96 -13.26
C LEU A 142 12.78 -7.28 -14.61
N THR A 143 13.13 -8.02 -15.65
CA THR A 143 13.45 -7.47 -16.98
C THR A 143 12.23 -7.18 -17.86
N ALA A 144 11.03 -7.52 -17.40
CA ALA A 144 9.80 -7.41 -18.20
C ALA A 144 9.41 -5.95 -18.52
N PHE A 145 9.96 -4.98 -17.80
CA PHE A 145 9.65 -3.55 -17.93
C PHE A 145 10.83 -2.70 -18.42
N ASP A 146 11.91 -3.35 -18.88
CA ASP A 146 13.06 -2.63 -19.45
C ASP A 146 12.70 -2.05 -20.83
N GLU A 147 13.21 -0.85 -21.12
CA GLU A 147 13.07 -0.25 -22.45
C GLU A 147 13.72 -1.17 -23.50
N PRO A 148 13.03 -1.55 -24.59
CA PRO A 148 13.62 -2.35 -25.65
C PRO A 148 14.87 -1.65 -26.21
N GLY A 149 16.02 -2.32 -26.18
CA GLY A 149 17.23 -1.86 -26.87
C GLY A 149 18.24 -1.07 -26.03
N LYS A 150 18.10 -0.98 -24.70
CA LYS A 150 19.17 -0.43 -23.85
C LYS A 150 20.22 -1.51 -23.54
N PRO A 151 21.50 -1.34 -23.90
CA PRO A 151 22.53 -2.33 -23.59
C PRO A 151 22.79 -2.38 -22.07
N ARG A 152 23.14 -3.58 -21.61
CA ARG A 152 23.51 -3.89 -20.22
C ARG A 152 24.78 -3.17 -19.78
#